data_AF-A0A562M9X6-F1
#
_entry.id   AF-A0A562M9X6-F1
#
_cell.length_a   1.000
_cell.length_b   1.000
_cell.length_c   1.000
_cell.angle_alpha   90.00
_cell.angle_beta   90.00
_cell.angle_gamma   90.00
#
_symmetry.space_group_name_H-M   'P 1'
#
loop_
_entity.id
_entity.type
_entity.pdbx_description
1 polymer ?
#
loop_
_entity_poly.entity_id
_entity_poly.type
_entity_poly.pdbx_seq_one_letter_code
_entity_poly.pdbx_strand_id
1 'polypeptide(L)'
;MTIEMNERHSRIREILLHEWDPIGVREIPRAADEYDAYADEVYMMSTDRGARASDIARYLFNIATEHMGLSDLVRLKTKCDQVAKLIAGLKPGF
;
A
#
# COMPACT_ATOMS: atom_id res chain seq x y z
N MET A 1 -20.63 8.33 -0.60
CA MET A 1 -19.41 7.62 -1.00
C MET A 1 -19.69 7.01 -2.36
N THR A 2 -19.02 7.47 -3.42
CA THR A 2 -19.24 7.02 -4.81
C THR A 2 -18.59 5.64 -5.03
N ILE A 3 -19.14 4.87 -5.96
CA ILE A 3 -18.71 3.48 -6.25
C ILE A 3 -17.22 3.44 -6.66
N GLU A 4 -16.74 4.38 -7.47
CA GLU A 4 -15.33 4.49 -7.90
C GLU A 4 -14.33 4.68 -6.74
N MET A 5 -14.72 5.45 -5.71
CA MET A 5 -13.90 5.66 -4.51
C MET A 5 -13.65 4.32 -3.80
N ASN A 6 -14.68 3.49 -3.71
CA ASN A 6 -14.62 2.18 -3.05
C ASN A 6 -13.81 1.16 -3.87
N GLU A 7 -13.91 1.20 -5.21
CA GLU A 7 -13.16 0.29 -6.09
C GLU A 7 -11.65 0.55 -6.07
N ARG A 8 -11.24 1.82 -6.14
CA ARG A 8 -9.81 2.18 -6.10
C ARG A 8 -9.19 1.83 -4.75
N HIS A 9 -9.87 2.13 -3.66
CA HIS A 9 -9.45 1.73 -2.32
C HIS A 9 -9.30 0.21 -2.21
N SER A 10 -10.32 -0.55 -2.65
CA SER A 10 -10.29 -2.01 -2.64
C SER A 10 -9.09 -2.56 -3.42
N ARG A 11 -8.77 -1.99 -4.58
CA ARG A 11 -7.59 -2.37 -5.37
C ARG A 11 -6.28 -2.08 -4.65
N ILE A 12 -6.18 -0.95 -3.97
CA ILE A 12 -4.99 -0.60 -3.19
C ILE A 12 -4.81 -1.63 -2.07
N ARG A 13 -5.89 -1.95 -1.34
CA ARG A 13 -5.88 -2.99 -0.30
C ARG A 13 -5.39 -4.34 -0.83
N GLU A 14 -5.90 -4.78 -1.98
CA GLU A 14 -5.45 -6.01 -2.64
C GLU A 14 -3.96 -5.95 -2.99
N ILE A 15 -3.47 -4.84 -3.55
CA ILE A 15 -2.05 -4.66 -3.85
C ILE A 15 -1.21 -4.74 -2.56
N LEU A 16 -1.65 -4.14 -1.46
CA LEU A 16 -0.90 -4.21 -0.21
C LEU A 16 -0.82 -5.66 0.33
N LEU A 17 -1.92 -6.40 0.29
CA LEU A 17 -1.95 -7.80 0.76
C LEU A 17 -1.18 -8.76 -0.15
N HIS A 18 -1.22 -8.58 -1.47
CA HIS A 18 -0.61 -9.52 -2.41
C HIS A 18 0.83 -9.14 -2.79
N GLU A 19 1.13 -7.84 -2.87
CA GLU A 19 2.38 -7.33 -3.43
C GLU A 19 3.27 -6.63 -2.41
N TRP A 20 2.79 -6.25 -1.23
CA TRP A 20 3.65 -5.61 -0.23
C TRP A 20 3.92 -6.49 0.98
N ASP A 21 2.85 -7.03 1.58
CA ASP A 21 2.78 -7.83 2.81
C ASP A 21 4.12 -8.45 3.27
N PRO A 22 4.93 -7.67 4.03
CA PRO A 22 6.26 -8.10 4.39
C PRO A 22 6.29 -9.09 5.57
N ILE A 23 5.14 -9.32 6.22
CA ILE A 23 5.00 -10.19 7.40
C ILE A 23 4.08 -11.40 7.16
N GLY A 24 3.45 -11.52 5.99
CA GLY A 24 2.66 -12.70 5.60
C GLY A 24 1.21 -12.71 6.09
N VAL A 25 0.63 -11.54 6.40
CA VAL A 25 -0.79 -11.41 6.82
C VAL A 25 -1.77 -11.96 5.79
N ARG A 26 -1.44 -11.97 4.49
CA ARG A 26 -2.29 -12.51 3.43
C ARG A 26 -2.76 -13.95 3.71
N GLU A 27 -1.90 -14.74 4.34
CA GLU A 27 -2.19 -16.15 4.67
C GLU A 27 -3.06 -16.29 5.95
N ILE A 28 -3.40 -15.17 6.59
CA ILE A 28 -4.17 -15.10 7.83
C ILE A 28 -5.40 -14.21 7.59
N PRO A 29 -6.51 -14.75 7.04
CA PRO A 29 -7.70 -13.97 6.70
C PRO A 29 -8.28 -13.13 7.84
N ARG A 30 -8.07 -13.56 9.09
CA ARG A 30 -8.55 -12.87 10.30
C ARG A 30 -7.73 -11.63 10.69
N ALA A 31 -6.59 -11.41 10.05
CA ALA A 31 -5.70 -10.27 10.29
C ALA A 31 -5.65 -9.32 9.07
N ALA A 32 -6.38 -9.63 8.00
CA ALA A 32 -6.35 -8.84 6.76
C ALA A 32 -6.95 -7.42 6.93
N ASP A 33 -7.76 -7.20 7.98
CA ASP A 33 -8.31 -5.90 8.37
C ASP A 33 -7.25 -4.97 9.00
N GLU A 34 -6.14 -5.51 9.53
CA GLU A 34 -5.00 -4.72 10.02
C GLU A 34 -4.37 -3.86 8.91
N TYR A 35 -4.53 -4.26 7.65
CA TYR A 35 -4.03 -3.54 6.48
C TYR A 35 -4.96 -2.43 6.00
N ASP A 36 -6.19 -2.36 6.51
CA ASP A 36 -7.19 -1.37 6.06
C ASP A 36 -6.73 0.07 6.35
N ALA A 37 -6.15 0.29 7.53
CA ALA A 37 -5.61 1.61 7.90
C ALA A 37 -4.46 2.06 6.99
N TYR A 38 -3.63 1.13 6.52
CA TYR A 38 -2.56 1.44 5.56
C TYR A 38 -3.13 1.69 4.16
N ALA A 39 -4.16 0.94 3.77
CA ALA A 39 -4.86 1.14 2.51
C ALA A 39 -5.56 2.50 2.45
N ASP A 40 -6.16 2.95 3.56
CA ASP A 40 -6.78 4.28 3.69
C ASP A 40 -5.78 5.41 3.44
N GLU A 41 -4.63 5.37 4.11
CA GLU A 41 -3.60 6.41 3.97
C GLU A 41 -3.01 6.42 2.55
N VAL A 42 -2.69 5.24 2.01
CA VAL A 42 -2.17 5.11 0.64
C VAL A 42 -3.21 5.57 -0.39
N TYR A 43 -4.49 5.29 -0.16
CA TYR A 43 -5.57 5.80 -0.99
C TYR A 43 -5.57 7.33 -1.01
N MET A 44 -5.57 7.96 0.17
CA MET A 44 -5.52 9.42 0.31
C MET A 44 -4.31 10.01 -0.42
N MET A 45 -3.11 9.47 -0.17
CA MET A 45 -1.89 9.86 -0.88
C MET A 45 -2.03 9.71 -2.39
N SER A 46 -2.60 8.61 -2.88
CA SER A 46 -2.73 8.36 -4.33
C SER A 46 -3.71 9.30 -5.04
N THR A 47 -4.64 9.93 -4.30
CA THR A 47 -5.61 10.88 -4.84
C THR A 47 -5.10 12.33 -4.83
N ASP A 48 -4.04 12.62 -4.07
CA ASP A 48 -3.39 13.92 -4.09
C ASP A 48 -2.61 14.10 -5.40
N ARG A 49 -2.92 15.18 -6.13
CA ARG A 49 -2.25 15.54 -7.39
C ARG A 49 -0.76 15.82 -7.21
N GLY A 50 -0.32 16.16 -5.99
CA GLY A 50 1.08 16.43 -5.67
C GLY A 50 1.88 15.21 -5.22
N ALA A 51 1.22 14.12 -4.83
CA ALA A 51 1.89 12.96 -4.28
C ALA A 51 2.65 12.18 -5.36
N ARG A 52 3.92 11.89 -5.08
CA ARG A 52 4.76 11.07 -5.96
C ARG A 52 4.70 9.62 -5.49
N ALA A 53 4.96 8.68 -6.41
CA ALA A 53 5.15 7.27 -6.04
C ALA A 53 6.23 7.11 -4.95
N SER A 54 7.24 7.98 -4.92
CA SER A 54 8.27 7.98 -3.86
C SER A 54 7.71 8.28 -2.47
N ASP A 55 6.62 9.03 -2.36
CA ASP A 55 6.00 9.31 -1.06
C ASP A 55 5.27 8.09 -0.52
N ILE A 56 4.52 7.39 -1.38
CA ILE A 56 3.88 6.11 -1.03
C ILE A 56 4.94 5.06 -0.67
N ALA A 57 6.03 4.96 -1.44
CA ALA A 57 7.12 4.02 -1.14
C ALA A 57 7.75 4.31 0.23
N ARG A 58 7.99 5.59 0.55
CA ARG A 58 8.55 6.01 1.84
C ARG A 58 7.60 5.73 2.99
N TYR A 59 6.30 5.96 2.81
CA TYR A 59 5.28 5.63 3.81
C TYR A 59 5.30 4.12 4.12
N LEU A 60 5.19 3.27 3.10
CA LEU A 60 5.20 1.81 3.26
C LEU A 60 6.51 1.31 3.89
N PHE A 61 7.65 1.89 3.50
CA PHE A 61 8.94 1.57 4.09
C PHE A 61 8.96 1.87 5.59
N ASN A 62 8.49 3.05 6.00
CA ASN A 62 8.42 3.43 7.41
C ASN A 62 7.48 2.53 8.22
N ILE A 63 6.34 2.11 7.65
CA ILE A 63 5.49 1.13 8.34
C ILE A 63 6.25 -0.19 8.55
N ALA A 64 6.92 -0.70 7.51
CA ALA A 64 7.67 -1.93 7.61
C ALA A 64 8.84 -1.87 8.62
N THR A 65 9.56 -0.74 8.71
CA THR A 65 10.72 -0.62 9.59
C THR A 65 10.35 -0.15 11.00
N GLU A 66 9.55 0.91 11.12
CA GLU A 66 9.29 1.57 12.40
C GLU A 66 8.11 0.95 13.15
N HIS A 67 7.05 0.53 12.42
CA HIS A 67 5.87 -0.06 13.05
C HIS A 67 5.99 -1.58 13.18
N MET A 68 6.49 -2.26 12.13
CA MET A 68 6.64 -3.72 12.11
C MET A 68 8.03 -4.21 12.56
N GLY A 69 9.02 -3.32 12.68
CA GLY A 69 10.35 -3.66 13.20
C GLY A 69 11.24 -4.47 12.25
N LEU A 70 10.97 -4.46 10.95
CA LEU A 70 11.69 -5.28 9.98
C LEU A 70 13.03 -4.66 9.57
N SER A 71 14.07 -5.50 9.44
CA SER A 71 15.46 -5.06 9.24
C SER A 71 16.05 -5.39 7.86
N ASP A 72 15.32 -6.07 6.99
CA ASP A 72 15.77 -6.34 5.60
C ASP A 72 15.59 -5.10 4.71
N LEU A 73 16.34 -4.04 5.01
CA LEU A 73 16.12 -2.69 4.48
C LEU A 73 16.22 -2.64 2.94
N VAL A 74 17.16 -3.39 2.35
CA VAL A 74 17.37 -3.39 0.89
C VAL A 74 16.18 -4.04 0.17
N ARG A 75 15.72 -5.18 0.67
CA ARG A 75 14.54 -5.86 0.12
C ARG A 75 13.29 -5.02 0.32
N LEU A 76 13.09 -4.47 1.52
CA LEU A 76 11.94 -3.64 1.85
C LEU A 76 11.87 -2.41 0.96
N LYS A 77 12.99 -1.69 0.80
CA LYS A 77 13.03 -0.50 -0.06
C LYS A 77 12.64 -0.85 -1.50
N THR A 78 13.23 -1.93 -2.04
CA THR A 78 12.94 -2.38 -3.41
C THR A 78 11.45 -2.75 -3.58
N LYS A 79 10.88 -3.47 -2.62
CA LYS A 79 9.48 -3.89 -2.62
C LYS A 79 8.53 -2.69 -2.52
N CYS A 80 8.81 -1.75 -1.60
CA CYS A 80 8.01 -0.53 -1.44
C CYS A 80 8.05 0.34 -2.70
N ASP A 81 9.22 0.48 -3.35
CA ASP A 81 9.37 1.21 -4.62
C ASP A 81 8.56 0.55 -5.76
N GLN A 82 8.50 -0.78 -5.82
CA GLN A 82 7.71 -1.51 -6.81
C GLN A 82 6.20 -1.35 -6.58
N VAL A 83 5.75 -1.55 -5.34
CA VAL A 83 4.34 -1.43 -4.93
C VAL A 83 3.83 -0.03 -5.19
N ALA A 84 4.60 1.00 -4.82
CA ALA A 84 4.19 2.37 -5.04
C ALA A 84 4.02 2.74 -6.52
N LYS A 85 4.85 2.17 -7.41
CA LYS A 85 4.70 2.34 -8.86
C LYS A 85 3.43 1.66 -9.38
N LEU A 86 3.10 0.48 -8.86
CA LEU A 86 1.84 -0.21 -9.21
C LEU A 86 0.64 0.65 -8.82
N ILE A 87 0.62 1.19 -7.59
CA ILE A 87 -0.46 2.05 -7.10
C ILE A 87 -0.56 3.34 -7.91
N ALA A 88 0.57 4.02 -8.18
CA ALA A 88 0.59 5.24 -8.97
C ALA A 88 0.16 5.02 -10.44
N GLY A 89 0.35 3.80 -10.96
CA GLY A 89 -0.08 3.39 -12.30
C GLY A 89 -1.56 3.01 -12.40
N LEU A 90 -2.30 2.97 -11.29
CA LEU A 90 -3.74 2.72 -11.30
C LEU A 90 -4.44 3.86 -12.03
N LYS A 91 -4.88 3.59 -13.26
CA LYS A 91 -5.79 4.49 -13.98
C LYS A 91 -7.12 4.57 -13.21
N PRO A 92 -7.74 5.76 -13.10
CA PRO A 92 -9.14 5.82 -12.69
C PRO A 92 -9.96 4.90 -13.61
N GLY A 93 -10.92 4.18 -13.01
CA GLY A 93 -11.80 3.27 -13.73
C GLY A 93 -12.43 3.96 -14.94
N PHE A 94 -12.62 3.20 -16.01
CA PHE A 94 -13.23 3.67 -17.26
C PHE A 94 -14.68 4.11 -17.06
#